data_AF-A0AA46BM61-F1
#
_entry.id   AF-A0AA46BM61-F1
#
_cell.length_a   1.000
_cell.length_b   1.000
_cell.length_c   1.000
_cell.angle_alpha   90.00
_cell.angle_beta   90.00
_cell.angle_gamma   90.00
#
_symmetry.space_group_name_H-M   'P 1'
#
loop_
_entity.id
_entity.type
_entity.pdbx_description
1 polymer ?
#
loop_
_entity_poly.entity_id
_entity_poly.type
_entity_poly.pdbx_seq_one_letter_code
_entity_poly.pdbx_strand_id
1 'polypeptide(L)'
;MPKVLTDLGAAGGRIAMADQGVLLSTGRSSAVVAWAQRGIAEVGVASVEGWTLLSPAGPSRVRFPYDDPVRALAGRPVSMGMRPAIGIFRVGQQTAVTLHPRGFRREVRWIIWTPGEGIVPPAGLLEADIADVVASSGLPQSRQAHASAVLHRVLVDGGGVAAEVVDAVFETLALPGVELFSEHGDVRALPGVRVVAPREKYAREFEKVVDELVRERGVEEGTKE
;
A
#
# COMPACT_ATOMS: atom_id res chain seq x y z
N MET A 1 6.97 7.86 39.43
CA MET A 1 6.89 6.52 38.80
C MET A 1 6.95 5.45 39.90
N PRO A 2 6.33 4.26 39.77
CA PRO A 2 5.89 3.62 38.52
C PRO A 2 4.51 2.92 38.51
N LYS A 3 4.09 2.60 37.27
CA LYS A 3 3.35 1.41 36.79
C LYS A 3 1.93 1.14 37.31
N VAL A 4 0.96 1.41 36.44
CA VAL A 4 -0.10 0.42 36.16
C VAL A 4 0.04 0.03 34.69
N LEU A 5 0.40 -1.24 34.52
CA LEU A 5 0.64 -1.98 33.30
C LEU A 5 -0.66 -2.73 32.96
N THR A 6 -0.93 -2.94 31.67
CA THR A 6 -1.57 -4.15 31.11
C THR A 6 -2.78 -4.74 31.85
N ASP A 7 -3.97 -4.60 31.27
CA ASP A 7 -4.69 -5.78 30.76
C ASP A 7 -5.90 -5.33 29.93
N LEU A 8 -5.84 -5.52 28.62
CA LEU A 8 -7.02 -5.61 27.75
C LEU A 8 -6.65 -6.53 26.58
N GLY A 9 -6.20 -7.73 26.93
CA GLY A 9 -6.17 -8.88 26.05
C GLY A 9 -7.13 -9.94 26.60
N ALA A 10 -8.35 -10.01 26.05
CA ALA A 10 -9.13 -11.24 25.87
C ALA A 10 -10.62 -10.93 25.63
N ALA A 11 -11.02 -10.81 24.36
CA ALA A 11 -12.34 -11.28 23.88
C ALA A 11 -12.35 -11.24 22.34
N GLY A 12 -12.30 -12.41 21.71
CA GLY A 12 -12.39 -12.58 20.27
C GLY A 12 -11.03 -12.81 19.63
N GLY A 13 -10.57 -14.06 19.62
CA GLY A 13 -9.44 -14.49 18.81
C GLY A 13 -9.79 -14.36 17.33
N ARG A 14 -9.70 -13.14 16.79
CA ARG A 14 -9.39 -12.93 15.39
C ARG A 14 -7.90 -13.21 15.30
N ILE A 15 -7.53 -14.24 14.55
CA ILE A 15 -6.15 -14.33 14.04
C ILE A 15 -5.93 -12.98 13.36
N ALA A 16 -5.04 -12.15 13.89
CA ALA A 16 -4.70 -10.90 13.25
C ALA A 16 -4.10 -11.29 11.90
N MET A 17 -4.87 -11.11 10.83
CA MET A 17 -4.36 -11.36 9.48
C MET A 17 -3.18 -10.42 9.28
N ALA A 18 -2.04 -10.96 8.86
CA ALA A 18 -0.91 -10.12 8.50
C ALA A 18 -1.34 -9.19 7.36
N ASP A 19 -0.99 -7.92 7.50
CA ASP A 19 -1.16 -6.94 6.42
C ASP A 19 -0.32 -7.42 5.22
N GLN A 20 -0.88 -7.33 4.03
CA GLN A 20 -0.25 -7.76 2.79
C GLN A 20 -0.41 -6.65 1.76
N GLY A 21 0.56 -6.52 0.87
CA GLY A 21 0.55 -5.43 -0.08
C GLY A 21 1.46 -5.64 -1.26
N VAL A 22 0.99 -5.18 -2.40
CA VAL A 22 1.72 -5.18 -3.67
C VAL A 22 1.61 -3.81 -4.29
N LEU A 23 2.71 -3.31 -4.83
CA LEU A 23 2.76 -2.13 -5.68
C LEU A 23 3.31 -2.53 -7.04
N LEU A 24 2.50 -2.33 -8.08
CA LEU A 24 2.84 -2.61 -9.47
C LEU A 24 3.22 -1.30 -10.16
N SER A 25 4.39 -1.25 -10.76
CA SER A 25 4.91 -0.08 -11.46
C SER A 25 5.25 -0.44 -12.91
N THR A 26 4.91 0.43 -13.87
CA THR A 26 5.41 0.27 -15.24
C THR A 26 6.87 0.72 -15.41
N GLY A 27 7.52 1.14 -14.32
CA GLY A 27 8.90 1.57 -14.32
C GLY A 27 9.86 0.41 -14.52
N ARG A 28 11.07 0.71 -15.00
CA ARG A 28 12.16 -0.27 -15.08
C ARG A 28 12.66 -0.64 -13.69
N SER A 29 13.06 -1.90 -13.50
CA SER A 29 13.52 -2.42 -12.20
C SER A 29 14.65 -1.59 -11.59
N SER A 30 15.53 -0.97 -12.38
CA SER A 30 16.61 -0.09 -11.87
C SER A 30 16.10 1.18 -11.18
N ALA A 31 15.06 1.82 -11.73
CA ALA A 31 14.42 2.98 -11.11
C ALA A 31 13.69 2.57 -9.82
N VAL A 32 13.04 1.41 -9.84
CA VAL A 32 12.35 0.83 -8.70
C VAL A 32 13.33 0.48 -7.57
N VAL A 33 14.46 -0.16 -7.88
CA VAL A 33 15.52 -0.47 -6.92
C VAL A 33 16.10 0.81 -6.30
N ALA A 34 16.38 1.82 -7.11
CA ALA A 34 16.89 3.10 -6.62
C ALA A 34 15.88 3.79 -5.69
N TRP A 35 14.58 3.67 -5.96
CA TRP A 35 13.51 4.13 -5.08
C TRP A 35 13.42 3.29 -3.81
N ALA A 36 13.44 1.96 -3.88
CA ALA A 36 13.38 1.06 -2.72
C ALA A 36 14.55 1.30 -1.73
N GLN A 37 15.75 1.56 -2.24
CA GLN A 37 16.92 1.92 -1.43
C GLN A 37 16.76 3.19 -0.59
N ARG A 38 15.79 4.06 -0.93
CA ARG A 38 15.44 5.28 -0.18
C ARG A 38 14.23 5.09 0.75
N GLY A 39 13.77 3.85 0.93
CA GLY A 39 12.66 3.52 1.80
C GLY A 39 13.09 3.28 3.24
N ILE A 40 12.17 2.73 4.03
CA ILE A 40 12.38 2.40 5.44
C ILE A 40 12.33 0.90 5.74
N ALA A 41 11.83 0.09 4.81
CA ALA A 41 11.73 -1.37 4.95
C ALA A 41 12.37 -2.08 3.75
N GLU A 42 12.70 -3.36 3.91
CA GLU A 42 13.15 -4.19 2.78
C GLU A 42 11.98 -4.50 1.85
N VAL A 43 12.24 -4.43 0.55
CA VAL A 43 11.23 -4.66 -0.49
C VAL A 43 11.74 -5.70 -1.48
N GLY A 44 10.93 -6.72 -1.75
CA GLY A 44 11.15 -7.64 -2.86
C GLY A 44 10.74 -6.97 -4.17
N VAL A 45 11.60 -7.03 -5.18
CA VAL A 45 11.37 -6.44 -6.50
C VAL A 45 11.49 -7.53 -7.56
N ALA A 46 10.43 -7.72 -8.36
CA ALA A 46 10.41 -8.71 -9.43
C ALA A 46 9.81 -8.11 -10.71
N SER A 47 10.27 -8.57 -11.88
CA SER A 47 9.64 -8.21 -13.17
C SER A 47 8.65 -9.30 -13.54
N VAL A 48 7.38 -8.94 -13.72
CA VAL A 48 6.27 -9.86 -13.98
C VAL A 48 5.31 -9.24 -14.98
N GLU A 49 5.08 -9.90 -16.11
CA GLU A 49 4.00 -9.57 -17.07
C GLU A 49 3.92 -8.08 -17.47
N GLY A 50 5.06 -7.45 -17.75
CA GLY A 50 5.10 -6.03 -18.15
C GLY A 50 5.08 -5.04 -16.98
N TRP A 51 5.00 -5.53 -15.76
CA TRP A 51 5.11 -4.77 -14.52
C TRP A 51 6.44 -5.03 -13.80
N THR A 52 6.88 -4.05 -13.03
CA THR A 52 7.78 -4.29 -11.90
C THR A 52 6.93 -4.33 -10.63
N LEU A 53 6.89 -5.49 -10.00
CA LEU A 53 6.20 -5.76 -8.75
C LEU A 53 7.10 -5.41 -7.57
N LEU A 54 6.50 -4.80 -6.56
CA LEU A 54 7.10 -4.52 -5.25
C LEU A 54 6.20 -5.07 -4.16
N SER A 55 6.78 -5.72 -3.16
CA SER A 55 6.07 -6.10 -1.94
C SER A 55 7.02 -6.10 -0.74
N PRO A 56 6.55 -5.81 0.48
CA PRO A 56 7.39 -5.88 1.67
C PRO A 56 8.06 -7.25 1.78
N ALA A 57 9.38 -7.24 1.95
CA ALA A 57 10.14 -8.44 2.24
C ALA A 57 10.46 -8.48 3.73
N GLY A 58 10.87 -7.39 4.36
CA GLY A 58 11.38 -7.40 5.72
C GLY A 58 10.63 -6.45 6.65
N PRO A 59 11.00 -6.49 7.95
CA PRO A 59 10.51 -5.50 8.90
C PRO A 59 10.96 -4.09 8.50
N SER A 60 10.21 -3.09 8.97
CA SER A 60 10.62 -1.69 8.89
C SER A 60 11.84 -1.43 9.79
N ARG A 61 12.66 -0.45 9.40
CA ARG A 61 13.82 0.04 10.17
C ARG A 61 13.53 1.27 11.00
N VAL A 62 12.28 1.69 11.04
CA VAL A 62 11.83 2.83 11.85
C VAL A 62 10.84 2.35 12.90
N ARG A 63 10.65 3.16 13.93
CA ARG A 63 9.78 2.86 15.07
C ARG A 63 8.31 3.16 14.79
N PHE A 64 7.46 2.62 15.66
CA PHE A 64 6.04 2.96 15.75
C PHE A 64 5.82 4.49 15.74
N PRO A 65 4.82 5.02 15.01
CA PRO A 65 3.74 4.30 14.29
C PRO A 65 4.05 3.95 12.83
N TYR A 66 5.30 4.08 12.38
CA TYR A 66 5.71 3.90 10.98
C TYR A 66 6.47 2.58 10.74
N ASP A 67 6.40 1.67 11.70
CA ASP A 67 7.07 0.37 11.70
C ASP A 67 6.36 -0.69 10.85
N ASP A 68 5.18 -0.37 10.33
CA ASP A 68 4.43 -1.21 9.40
C ASP A 68 4.90 -1.02 7.94
N PRO A 69 5.58 -2.02 7.34
CA PRO A 69 6.13 -1.89 6.00
C PRO A 69 5.06 -1.88 4.90
N VAL A 70 3.88 -2.46 5.13
CA VAL A 70 2.77 -2.51 4.18
C VAL A 70 2.12 -1.14 4.09
N ARG A 71 1.76 -0.56 5.24
CA ARG A 71 1.19 0.80 5.31
C ARG A 71 2.20 1.84 4.83
N ALA A 72 3.47 1.69 5.18
CA ALA A 72 4.52 2.55 4.67
C ALA A 72 4.66 2.47 3.14
N LEU A 73 4.55 1.27 2.55
CA LEU A 73 4.57 1.09 1.10
C LEU A 73 3.36 1.77 0.43
N ALA A 74 2.16 1.56 0.97
CA ALA A 74 0.93 2.17 0.46
C ALA A 74 1.00 3.70 0.44
N GLY A 75 1.53 4.29 1.52
CA GLY A 75 1.65 5.74 1.67
C GLY A 75 2.71 6.40 0.81
N ARG A 76 3.67 5.65 0.26
CA ARG A 76 4.91 6.22 -0.25
C ARG A 76 4.79 6.69 -1.69
N PRO A 77 4.99 7.99 -1.98
CA PRO A 77 4.96 8.48 -3.36
C PRO A 77 6.04 7.80 -4.23
N VAL A 78 5.64 7.32 -5.40
CA VAL A 78 6.57 6.78 -6.40
C VAL A 78 7.19 7.90 -7.24
N SER A 79 8.43 7.66 -7.67
CA SER A 79 9.15 8.58 -8.57
C SER A 79 8.49 8.67 -9.95
N MET A 80 8.75 9.76 -10.71
CA MET A 80 8.19 9.94 -12.06
C MET A 80 8.49 8.77 -13.01
N GLY A 81 9.69 8.19 -12.93
CA GLY A 81 10.11 7.06 -13.77
C GLY A 81 9.45 5.72 -13.41
N MET A 82 8.63 5.68 -12.35
CA MET A 82 7.85 4.52 -11.92
C MET A 82 6.38 4.63 -12.31
N ARG A 83 5.95 5.71 -12.96
CA ARG A 83 4.53 5.99 -13.18
C ARG A 83 4.01 5.48 -14.54
N PRO A 84 2.76 4.98 -14.60
CA PRO A 84 1.84 4.86 -13.48
C PRO A 84 2.25 3.71 -12.56
N ALA A 85 1.77 3.77 -11.33
CA ALA A 85 1.83 2.66 -10.41
C ALA A 85 0.47 2.47 -9.73
N ILE A 86 0.09 1.21 -9.53
CA ILE A 86 -1.12 0.81 -8.82
C ILE A 86 -0.69 -0.05 -7.65
N GLY A 87 -1.12 0.31 -6.44
CA GLY A 87 -0.92 -0.50 -5.25
C GLY A 87 -2.21 -1.13 -4.79
N ILE A 88 -2.17 -2.38 -4.36
CA ILE A 88 -3.27 -3.12 -3.74
C ILE A 88 -2.78 -3.58 -2.37
N PHE A 89 -3.57 -3.32 -1.33
CA PHE A 89 -3.18 -3.58 0.05
C PHE A 89 -4.36 -4.15 0.83
N ARG A 90 -4.10 -5.18 1.63
CA ARG A 90 -5.01 -5.66 2.67
C ARG A 90 -4.46 -5.20 4.00
N VAL A 91 -5.19 -4.31 4.67
CA VAL A 91 -4.79 -3.69 5.94
C VAL A 91 -5.87 -4.00 6.97
N GLY A 92 -5.57 -4.91 7.89
CA GLY A 92 -6.54 -5.48 8.82
C GLY A 92 -7.70 -6.15 8.10
N GLN A 93 -8.87 -5.49 8.09
CA GLN A 93 -10.07 -5.96 7.40
C GLN A 93 -10.44 -5.09 6.19
N GLN A 94 -9.63 -4.08 5.87
CA GLN A 94 -9.87 -3.17 4.76
C GLN A 94 -9.02 -3.56 3.55
N THR A 95 -9.52 -3.17 2.38
CA THR A 95 -8.74 -3.18 1.14
C THR A 95 -8.47 -1.75 0.73
N ALA A 96 -7.22 -1.42 0.45
CA ALA A 96 -6.83 -0.12 -0.09
C ALA A 96 -6.24 -0.30 -1.49
N VAL A 97 -6.69 0.53 -2.41
CA VAL A 97 -6.12 0.68 -3.75
C VAL A 97 -5.47 2.04 -3.83
N THR A 98 -4.18 2.09 -4.15
CA THR A 98 -3.46 3.34 -4.39
C THR A 98 -3.18 3.52 -5.87
N LEU A 99 -3.33 4.76 -6.34
CA LEU A 99 -3.01 5.16 -7.70
C LEU A 99 -1.97 6.26 -7.69
N HIS A 100 -0.91 6.03 -8.47
CA HIS A 100 0.08 7.02 -8.82
C HIS A 100 -0.04 7.30 -10.33
N PRO A 101 -0.85 8.29 -10.75
CA PRO A 101 -1.14 8.50 -12.15
C PRO A 101 0.09 9.03 -12.92
N ARG A 102 0.07 8.90 -14.25
CA ARG A 102 1.03 9.63 -15.09
C ARG A 102 0.78 11.13 -15.01
N GLY A 103 1.83 11.92 -15.19
CA GLY A 103 1.75 13.37 -15.25
C GLY A 103 2.30 14.09 -14.02
N PHE A 104 2.03 15.40 -13.95
CA PHE A 104 2.70 16.31 -13.01
C PHE A 104 2.20 16.20 -11.56
N ARG A 105 0.97 15.69 -11.35
CA ARG A 105 0.40 15.57 -10.01
C ARG A 105 1.08 14.42 -9.27
N ARG A 106 1.77 14.76 -8.17
CA ARG A 106 2.65 13.83 -7.46
C ARG A 106 1.93 12.96 -6.44
N GLU A 107 0.70 13.32 -6.12
CA GLU A 107 -0.01 12.81 -4.97
C GLU A 107 -0.54 11.40 -5.21
N VAL A 108 -0.48 10.60 -4.16
CA VAL A 108 -1.08 9.26 -4.12
C VAL A 108 -2.58 9.45 -3.95
N ARG A 109 -3.35 8.76 -4.79
CA ARG A 109 -4.80 8.75 -4.70
C ARG A 109 -5.29 7.40 -4.21
N TRP A 110 -6.41 7.38 -3.50
CA TRP A 110 -6.83 6.24 -2.70
C TRP A 110 -8.28 5.87 -2.98
N ILE A 111 -8.53 4.57 -3.07
CA ILE A 111 -9.83 3.98 -2.78
C ILE A 111 -9.63 3.12 -1.53
N ILE A 112 -10.49 3.30 -0.54
CA ILE A 112 -10.52 2.45 0.65
C ILE A 112 -11.87 1.74 0.66
N TRP A 113 -11.83 0.43 0.78
CA TRP A 113 -13.00 -0.43 0.93
C TRP A 113 -13.05 -1.01 2.33
N THR A 114 -14.23 -0.97 2.95
CA THR A 114 -14.49 -1.49 4.30
C THR A 114 -15.65 -2.49 4.29
N PRO A 115 -15.52 -3.66 4.95
CA PRO A 115 -16.61 -4.62 5.06
C PRO A 115 -17.85 -4.00 5.70
N GLY A 116 -19.01 -4.26 5.11
CA GLY A 116 -20.31 -3.71 5.49
C GLY A 116 -20.60 -2.30 4.95
N GLU A 117 -19.58 -1.56 4.49
CA GLU A 117 -19.73 -0.16 4.07
C GLU A 117 -19.44 0.06 2.57
N GLY A 118 -18.56 -0.75 1.97
CA GLY A 118 -18.11 -0.52 0.60
C GLY A 118 -17.00 0.52 0.55
N ILE A 119 -17.00 1.39 -0.48
CA ILE A 119 -16.06 2.51 -0.57
C ILE A 119 -16.32 3.51 0.55
N VAL A 120 -15.27 3.84 1.30
CA VAL A 120 -15.30 4.88 2.34
C VAL A 120 -14.39 6.05 1.96
N PRO A 121 -14.79 7.31 2.22
CA PRO A 121 -13.95 8.47 1.97
C PRO A 121 -12.64 8.40 2.78
N PRO A 122 -11.47 8.55 2.14
CA PRO A 122 -10.20 8.41 2.82
C PRO A 122 -9.85 9.72 3.57
N ALA A 123 -9.88 9.70 4.90
CA ALA A 123 -9.70 10.89 5.72
C ALA A 123 -8.32 11.55 5.51
N GLY A 124 -8.30 12.81 5.07
CA GLY A 124 -7.06 13.56 4.84
C GLY A 124 -6.23 13.07 3.65
N LEU A 125 -6.79 12.23 2.79
CA LEU A 125 -6.14 11.68 1.59
C LEU A 125 -6.94 12.06 0.34
N LEU A 126 -6.29 12.00 -0.82
CA LEU A 126 -6.96 12.25 -2.09
C LEU A 126 -7.65 10.99 -2.59
N GLU A 127 -8.89 11.13 -3.02
CA GLU A 127 -9.65 10.03 -3.59
C GLU A 127 -9.18 9.69 -5.02
N ALA A 128 -9.14 8.40 -5.35
CA ALA A 128 -8.92 7.89 -6.70
C ALA A 128 -10.25 7.60 -7.39
N ASP A 129 -10.35 7.98 -8.66
CA ASP A 129 -11.44 7.53 -9.53
C ASP A 129 -11.17 6.10 -10.00
N ILE A 130 -12.17 5.23 -9.94
CA ILE A 130 -12.12 3.86 -10.45
C ILE A 130 -11.73 3.85 -11.93
N ALA A 131 -12.25 4.78 -12.74
CA ALA A 131 -11.92 4.88 -14.15
C ALA A 131 -10.43 5.17 -14.38
N ASP A 132 -9.81 6.01 -13.52
CA ASP A 132 -8.39 6.32 -13.59
C ASP A 132 -7.51 5.12 -13.20
N VAL A 133 -7.95 4.32 -12.22
CA VAL A 133 -7.30 3.05 -11.85
C VAL A 133 -7.34 2.08 -13.02
N VAL A 134 -8.51 1.88 -13.62
CA VAL A 134 -8.70 0.99 -14.77
C VAL A 134 -7.88 1.46 -15.97
N ALA A 135 -7.87 2.76 -16.28
CA ALA A 135 -7.07 3.31 -17.37
C ALA A 135 -5.55 3.11 -17.14
N SER A 136 -5.13 3.02 -15.88
CA SER A 136 -3.73 2.82 -15.50
C SER A 136 -3.29 1.34 -15.42
N SER A 137 -4.24 0.39 -15.50
CA SER A 137 -4.00 -1.06 -15.40
C SER A 137 -3.35 -1.69 -16.63
N GLY A 138 -3.23 -0.96 -17.74
CA GLY A 138 -2.73 -1.50 -19.00
C GLY A 138 -3.78 -2.31 -19.79
N LEU A 139 -5.02 -2.43 -19.29
CA LEU A 139 -6.11 -3.03 -20.05
C LEU A 139 -6.36 -2.31 -21.39
N PRO A 140 -6.69 -3.05 -22.48
CA PRO A 140 -7.10 -2.46 -23.74
C PRO A 140 -8.32 -1.55 -23.55
N GLN A 141 -8.35 -0.41 -24.26
CA GLN A 141 -9.42 0.59 -24.15
C GLN A 141 -10.83 0.00 -24.33
N SER A 142 -10.98 -0.99 -25.22
CA SER A 142 -12.26 -1.69 -25.46
C SER A 142 -12.81 -2.44 -24.23
N ARG A 143 -11.96 -2.79 -23.25
CA ARG A 143 -12.35 -3.49 -22.01
C ARG A 143 -12.52 -2.55 -20.82
N GLN A 144 -11.98 -1.33 -20.89
CA GLN A 144 -11.93 -0.42 -19.74
C GLN A 144 -13.33 -0.06 -19.22
N ALA A 145 -14.30 0.25 -20.09
CA ALA A 145 -15.65 0.58 -19.66
C ALA A 145 -16.33 -0.58 -18.89
N HIS A 146 -16.12 -1.82 -19.35
CA HIS A 146 -16.63 -3.00 -18.67
C HIS A 146 -15.93 -3.23 -17.33
N ALA A 147 -14.60 -3.16 -17.31
CA ALA A 147 -13.81 -3.31 -16.08
C ALA A 147 -14.17 -2.25 -15.03
N SER A 148 -14.37 -0.99 -15.43
CA SER A 148 -14.83 0.07 -14.52
C SER A 148 -16.21 -0.24 -13.94
N ALA A 149 -17.15 -0.75 -14.73
CA ALA A 149 -18.49 -1.10 -14.25
C ALA A 149 -18.48 -2.29 -13.28
N VAL A 150 -17.65 -3.31 -13.55
CA VAL A 150 -17.46 -4.46 -12.65
C VAL A 150 -16.82 -4.02 -11.35
N LEU A 151 -15.70 -3.28 -11.43
CA LEU A 151 -14.96 -2.83 -10.27
C LEU A 151 -15.79 -1.87 -9.39
N HIS A 152 -16.56 -0.97 -10.01
CA HIS A 152 -17.51 -0.12 -9.29
C HIS A 152 -18.56 -0.96 -8.54
N ARG A 153 -19.12 -2.00 -9.16
CA ARG A 153 -20.10 -2.87 -8.47
C ARG A 153 -19.47 -3.56 -7.26
N VAL A 154 -18.28 -4.14 -7.43
CA VAL A 154 -17.56 -4.85 -6.36
C VAL A 154 -17.23 -3.90 -5.21
N LEU A 155 -16.75 -2.69 -5.50
CA LEU A 155 -16.29 -1.78 -4.47
C LEU A 155 -17.45 -1.04 -3.77
N VAL A 156 -18.53 -0.73 -4.48
CA VAL A 156 -19.71 -0.14 -3.85
C VAL A 156 -20.48 -1.17 -3.04
N ASP A 157 -20.40 -2.45 -3.42
CA ASP A 157 -20.89 -3.53 -2.57
C ASP A 157 -20.02 -3.60 -1.30
N GLY A 158 -20.64 -3.37 -0.15
CA GLY A 158 -20.02 -3.58 1.16
C GLY A 158 -20.05 -5.04 1.60
N GLY A 159 -20.68 -5.93 0.84
CA GLY A 159 -20.72 -7.36 1.11
C GLY A 159 -19.34 -8.04 0.97
N GLY A 160 -19.16 -9.15 1.70
CA GLY A 160 -17.96 -9.98 1.59
C GLY A 160 -16.83 -9.60 2.54
N VAL A 161 -15.63 -10.09 2.22
CA VAL A 161 -14.40 -9.85 2.99
C VAL A 161 -13.28 -9.28 2.13
N ALA A 162 -12.29 -8.63 2.76
CA ALA A 162 -11.20 -7.95 2.05
C ALA A 162 -10.44 -8.85 1.05
N ALA A 163 -10.26 -10.14 1.37
CA ALA A 163 -9.61 -11.08 0.46
C ALA A 163 -10.35 -11.23 -0.87
N GLU A 164 -11.68 -11.33 -0.84
CA GLU A 164 -12.52 -11.46 -2.04
C GLU A 164 -12.47 -10.19 -2.88
N VAL A 165 -12.45 -9.01 -2.24
CA VAL A 165 -12.31 -7.73 -2.93
C VAL A 165 -10.94 -7.59 -3.58
N VAL A 166 -9.87 -8.01 -2.89
CA VAL A 166 -8.52 -8.06 -3.47
C VAL A 166 -8.51 -8.94 -4.72
N ASP A 167 -9.01 -10.18 -4.62
CA ASP A 167 -9.06 -11.12 -5.74
C ASP A 167 -9.84 -10.52 -6.92
N ALA A 168 -11.01 -9.95 -6.67
CA ALA A 168 -11.84 -9.31 -7.68
C ALA A 168 -11.14 -8.10 -8.34
N VAL A 169 -10.37 -7.30 -7.59
CA VAL A 169 -9.60 -6.18 -8.16
C VAL A 169 -8.49 -6.71 -9.08
N PHE A 170 -7.73 -7.71 -8.64
CA PHE A 170 -6.67 -8.32 -9.46
C PHE A 170 -7.24 -8.94 -10.74
N GLU A 171 -8.31 -9.72 -10.63
CA GLU A 171 -8.97 -10.36 -11.77
C GLU A 171 -9.54 -9.32 -12.75
N THR A 172 -10.30 -8.35 -12.25
CA THR A 172 -10.97 -7.33 -13.09
C THR A 172 -9.95 -6.48 -13.86
N LEU A 173 -8.82 -6.16 -13.23
CA LEU A 173 -7.76 -5.35 -13.82
C LEU A 173 -6.71 -6.17 -14.58
N ALA A 174 -6.81 -7.50 -14.56
CA ALA A 174 -5.82 -8.43 -15.10
C ALA A 174 -4.38 -8.12 -14.62
N LEU A 175 -4.25 -7.88 -13.32
CA LEU A 175 -2.97 -7.54 -12.69
C LEU A 175 -2.25 -8.80 -12.17
N PRO A 176 -0.90 -8.86 -12.24
CA PRO A 176 -0.13 -9.95 -11.66
C PRO A 176 0.08 -9.77 -10.14
N GLY A 177 0.31 -10.86 -9.40
CA GLY A 177 0.77 -10.81 -8.01
C GLY A 177 -0.29 -11.11 -6.94
N VAL A 178 -1.49 -11.56 -7.34
CA VAL A 178 -2.55 -11.96 -6.40
C VAL A 178 -2.12 -13.10 -5.48
N GLU A 179 -1.21 -13.96 -5.93
CA GLU A 179 -0.65 -15.08 -5.16
C GLU A 179 0.04 -14.64 -3.86
N LEU A 180 0.50 -13.38 -3.80
CA LEU A 180 1.10 -12.78 -2.60
C LEU A 180 0.09 -12.49 -1.48
N PHE A 181 -1.21 -12.58 -1.76
CA PHE A 181 -2.28 -12.42 -0.77
C PHE A 181 -2.78 -13.74 -0.17
N SER A 182 -2.22 -14.86 -0.64
CA SER A 182 -2.44 -16.18 -0.03
C SER A 182 -1.80 -16.24 1.36
N GLU A 183 -2.24 -17.20 2.18
CA GLU A 183 -1.70 -17.43 3.54
C GLU A 183 -0.18 -17.62 3.55
N HIS A 184 0.37 -18.20 2.48
CA HIS A 184 1.80 -18.49 2.32
C HIS A 184 2.48 -17.58 1.29
N GLY A 185 1.85 -16.46 0.92
CA GLY A 185 2.40 -15.50 -0.02
C GLY A 185 3.68 -14.85 0.53
N ASP A 186 4.83 -15.15 -0.08
CA ASP A 186 6.11 -14.51 0.21
C ASP A 186 6.74 -14.02 -1.10
N VAL A 187 6.99 -12.71 -1.17
CA VAL A 187 7.66 -12.10 -2.32
C VAL A 187 9.03 -12.72 -2.60
N ARG A 188 9.73 -13.24 -1.58
CA ARG A 188 11.02 -13.92 -1.74
C ARG A 188 10.94 -15.23 -2.51
N ALA A 189 9.75 -15.84 -2.58
CA ALA A 189 9.53 -17.06 -3.34
C ALA A 189 9.32 -16.79 -4.85
N LEU A 190 9.12 -15.52 -5.24
CA LEU A 190 8.89 -15.19 -6.65
C LEU A 190 10.16 -15.40 -7.49
N PRO A 191 10.05 -16.03 -8.68
CA PRO A 191 11.17 -16.19 -9.60
C PRO A 191 11.82 -14.85 -9.98
N GLY A 192 13.14 -14.79 -9.90
CA GLY A 192 13.90 -13.59 -10.28
C GLY A 192 13.74 -12.39 -9.33
N VAL A 193 13.17 -12.61 -8.15
CA VAL A 193 13.05 -11.55 -7.13
C VAL A 193 14.43 -11.07 -6.67
N ARG A 194 14.54 -9.75 -6.53
CA ARG A 194 15.64 -9.09 -5.85
C ARG A 194 15.13 -8.45 -4.57
N VAL A 195 15.59 -8.93 -3.42
CA VAL A 195 15.36 -8.26 -2.15
C VAL A 195 16.27 -7.02 -2.08
N VAL A 196 15.67 -5.86 -1.87
CA VAL A 196 16.35 -4.56 -1.79
C VAL A 196 16.23 -4.02 -0.38
N ALA A 197 17.36 -3.98 0.32
CA ALA A 197 17.46 -3.32 1.61
C ALA A 197 17.51 -1.78 1.47
N PRO A 198 16.82 -1.03 2.34
CA PRO A 198 16.96 0.42 2.38
C PRO A 198 18.34 0.81 2.89
N ARG A 199 18.87 1.95 2.43
CA ARG A 199 20.12 2.49 2.98
C ARG A 199 19.81 3.13 4.34
N GLU A 200 20.60 2.80 5.35
CA GLU A 200 20.35 3.24 6.73
C GLU A 200 20.18 4.76 6.88
N LYS A 201 20.91 5.55 6.09
CA LYS A 201 20.84 7.01 6.15
C LYS A 201 19.42 7.54 5.97
N TYR A 202 18.59 6.90 5.15
CA TYR A 202 17.22 7.35 4.88
C TYR A 202 16.26 7.02 6.02
N ALA A 203 16.44 5.87 6.69
CA ALA A 203 15.70 5.55 7.90
C ALA A 203 16.02 6.56 9.03
N ARG A 204 17.31 6.90 9.20
CA ARG A 204 17.73 7.92 10.18
C ARG A 204 17.18 9.31 9.86
N GLU A 205 17.20 9.71 8.59
CA GLU A 205 16.64 10.99 8.15
C GLU A 205 15.12 11.05 8.36
N PHE A 206 14.41 9.96 8.05
CA PHE A 206 12.97 9.84 8.31
C PHE A 206 12.65 10.00 9.80
N GLU A 207 13.35 9.25 10.67
CA GLU A 207 13.17 9.34 12.12
C GLU A 207 13.39 10.75 12.65
N LYS A 208 14.42 11.44 12.15
CA LYS A 208 14.70 12.83 12.51
C LYS A 208 13.53 13.76 12.16
N VAL A 209 12.97 13.63 10.96
CA VAL A 209 11.82 14.44 10.52
C VAL A 209 10.58 14.14 11.37
N VAL A 210 10.33 12.86 11.70
CA VAL A 210 9.22 12.48 12.58
C VAL A 210 9.40 13.08 13.98
N ASP A 211 10.61 13.01 14.55
CA ASP A 211 10.95 13.63 15.83
C ASP A 211 10.72 15.15 15.83
N GLU A 212 11.03 15.82 14.72
CA GLU A 212 10.76 17.24 14.52
C GLU A 212 9.26 17.55 14.48
N LEU A 213 8.48 16.81 13.69
CA LEU A 213 7.03 16.99 13.59
C LEU A 213 6.30 16.72 14.91
N VAL A 214 6.69 15.68 15.66
CA VAL A 214 6.11 15.38 16.97
C VAL A 214 6.39 16.52 17.95
N ARG A 215 7.61 17.08 17.93
CA ARG A 215 7.97 18.21 18.78
C ARG A 215 7.17 19.46 18.43
N GLU A 216 7.02 19.78 17.15
CA GLU A 216 6.24 20.94 16.69
C GLU A 216 4.77 20.84 17.13
N ARG A 217 4.15 19.68 16.93
CA ARG A 217 2.75 19.44 17.37
C ARG A 217 2.60 19.48 18.89
N GLY A 218 3.55 18.92 19.64
CA GLY A 218 3.55 18.98 21.10
C GLY A 218 3.73 20.40 21.66
N VAL A 219 4.45 21.28 20.93
CA VAL A 219 4.59 22.70 21.28
C VAL A 219 3.31 23.48 20.96
N GLU A 220 2.62 23.19 19.85
CA GLU A 220 1.33 23.81 19.51
C GLU A 220 0.22 23.44 20.51
N GLU A 221 0.20 22.21 21.02
CA GLU A 221 -0.75 21.77 22.06
C GLU A 221 -0.43 22.37 23.44
N GLY A 222 0.84 22.65 23.75
CA GLY A 222 1.28 23.27 25.00
C GLY A 222 1.16 24.79 25.08
N THR A 223 0.74 25.48 24.01
CA THR A 223 0.61 26.95 23.94
C THR A 223 -0.86 27.41 24.06
N LYS A 224 -1.79 26.48 24.35
CA LYS A 224 -3.19 26.79 24.69
C LYS A 224 -3.43 26.57 26.19
N GLU A 225 -2.88 27.44 27.03
CA GLU A 225 -3.33 27.64 28.42
C GLU A 225 -3.59 29.13 28.68
#